data_AF-A0A6H9HSS2-F1
#
_entry.id   AF-A0A6H9HSS2-F1
#
_cell.length_a   1.000
_cell.length_b   1.000
_cell.length_c   1.000
_cell.angle_alpha   90.00
_cell.angle_beta   90.00
_cell.angle_gamma   90.00
#
_symmetry.space_group_name_H-M   'P 1'
#
loop_
_entity.id
_entity.type
_entity.pdbx_description
1 polymer ?
#
loop_
_entity_poly.entity_id
_entity_poly.type
_entity_poly.pdbx_seq_one_letter_code
_entity_poly.pdbx_strand_id
1 'polypeptide(L)'
;MLLEIEVESFVTSGGYQLNGGQARVQQMAGFGSGWGGGAQLFWSGGAPGAVLDLLVNVPAPSMYALEIYMTRAPDFGQVRFEVDGKPSEMTFDGTAPQVMTSGPIQLGKFPLQAGQRRVSLMITGKHAQSTGYYVGVDKLRLYPAGPIN
;
A
#
# COMPACT_ATOMS: atom_id res chain seq x y z
N MET A 1 2.18 -7.28 19.55
CA MET A 1 1.50 -8.06 18.50
C MET A 1 1.78 -7.38 17.17
N LEU A 2 2.42 -8.06 16.24
CA LEU A 2 2.61 -7.58 14.88
C LEU A 2 1.48 -8.14 14.01
N LEU A 3 0.82 -7.28 13.24
CA LEU A 3 -0.09 -7.67 12.17
C LEU A 3 0.65 -7.45 10.85
N GLU A 4 1.06 -8.54 10.20
CA GLU A 4 1.62 -8.54 8.85
C GLU A 4 0.56 -9.07 7.88
N ILE A 5 0.38 -8.38 6.76
CA ILE A 5 -0.65 -8.66 5.77
C ILE A 5 0.02 -8.69 4.40
N GLU A 6 -0.01 -9.84 3.74
CA GLU A 6 0.31 -9.99 2.32
C GLU A 6 -0.85 -9.41 1.50
N VAL A 7 -0.64 -8.26 0.86
CA VAL A 7 -1.74 -7.41 0.36
C VAL A 7 -2.37 -8.01 -0.89
N GLU A 8 -1.67 -8.85 -1.65
CA GLU A 8 -2.25 -9.62 -2.74
C GLU A 8 -3.40 -10.54 -2.29
N SER A 9 -3.40 -10.98 -1.03
CA SER A 9 -4.49 -11.80 -0.48
C SER A 9 -5.84 -11.05 -0.43
N PHE A 10 -5.81 -9.72 -0.42
CA PHE A 10 -7.01 -8.88 -0.46
C PHE A 10 -7.76 -8.99 -1.79
N VAL A 11 -7.06 -9.30 -2.88
CA VAL A 11 -7.69 -9.45 -4.19
C VAL A 11 -8.71 -10.60 -4.18
N THR A 12 -8.38 -11.71 -3.51
CA THR A 12 -9.25 -12.89 -3.40
C THR A 12 -10.28 -12.76 -2.29
N SER A 13 -9.92 -12.13 -1.16
CA SER A 13 -10.79 -12.01 0.02
C SER A 13 -11.74 -10.80 -0.02
N GLY A 14 -11.55 -9.86 -0.95
CA GLY A 14 -12.30 -8.60 -1.02
C GLY A 14 -11.84 -7.56 0.02
N GLY A 15 -10.61 -7.66 0.53
CA GLY A 15 -10.04 -6.76 1.53
C GLY A 15 -9.67 -5.36 1.02
N TYR A 16 -10.29 -4.89 -0.06
CA TYR A 16 -9.98 -3.59 -0.66
C TYR A 16 -11.22 -2.94 -1.30
N GLN A 17 -11.14 -1.63 -1.50
CA GLN A 17 -12.08 -0.85 -2.32
C GLN A 17 -11.31 0.06 -3.25
N LEU A 18 -11.86 0.33 -4.44
CA LEU A 18 -11.28 1.27 -5.40
C LEU A 18 -12.37 2.13 -6.02
N ASN A 19 -12.01 3.37 -6.40
CA ASN A 19 -12.89 4.26 -7.17
C ASN A 19 -12.40 4.48 -8.62
N GLY A 20 -11.35 3.77 -9.03
CA GLY A 20 -10.79 3.82 -10.37
C GLY A 20 -9.80 2.70 -10.64
N GLY A 21 -9.79 2.19 -11.87
CA GLY A 21 -8.93 1.08 -12.27
C GLY A 21 -9.38 -0.27 -11.72
N GLN A 22 -8.41 -1.19 -11.59
CA GLN A 22 -8.63 -2.55 -11.10
C GLN A 22 -7.41 -3.06 -10.33
N ALA A 23 -7.65 -3.87 -9.30
CA ALA A 23 -6.62 -4.58 -8.55
C ALA A 23 -6.57 -6.05 -8.98
N ARG A 24 -5.37 -6.59 -9.16
CA ARG A 24 -5.16 -8.02 -9.43
C ARG A 24 -3.95 -8.54 -8.68
N VAL A 25 -3.89 -9.85 -8.47
CA VAL A 25 -2.64 -10.50 -8.03
C VAL A 25 -1.67 -10.50 -9.21
N GLN A 26 -0.44 -10.06 -8.97
CA GLN A 26 0.67 -10.23 -9.92
C GLN A 26 1.77 -11.06 -9.29
N GLN A 27 2.17 -12.13 -9.98
CA GLN A 27 3.29 -12.97 -9.58
C GLN A 27 4.61 -12.24 -9.84
N MET A 28 5.51 -12.23 -8.86
CA MET A 28 6.74 -11.43 -8.89
C MET A 28 8.02 -12.25 -9.11
N ALA A 29 7.91 -13.58 -9.20
CA ALA A 29 9.06 -14.47 -9.41
C ALA A 29 9.92 -14.12 -10.64
N GLY A 30 9.32 -13.54 -11.68
CA GLY A 30 10.05 -13.09 -12.88
C GLY A 30 10.91 -11.83 -12.68
N PHE A 31 10.76 -11.13 -11.55
CA PHE A 31 11.48 -9.89 -11.22
C PHE A 31 12.52 -10.07 -10.10
N GLY A 32 12.65 -11.28 -9.56
CA GLY A 32 13.59 -11.62 -8.49
C GLY A 32 12.90 -12.01 -7.18
N SER A 33 13.69 -12.08 -6.12
CA SER A 33 13.21 -12.30 -4.75
C SER A 33 13.07 -10.96 -4.02
N GLY A 34 12.15 -10.87 -3.06
CA GLY A 34 12.00 -9.67 -2.21
C GLY A 34 10.57 -9.28 -1.88
N TRP A 35 9.60 -9.84 -2.60
CA TRP A 35 8.17 -9.72 -2.31
C TRP A 35 7.72 -10.80 -1.34
N GLY A 36 6.98 -10.41 -0.31
CA GLY A 36 6.21 -11.32 0.52
C GLY A 36 5.27 -12.16 -0.34
N GLY A 37 5.06 -13.42 0.04
CA GLY A 37 4.27 -14.38 -0.77
C GLY A 37 4.76 -14.65 -2.22
N GLY A 38 5.83 -13.99 -2.70
CA GLY A 38 6.24 -14.01 -4.11
C GLY A 38 5.31 -13.24 -5.05
N ALA A 39 4.42 -12.38 -4.54
CA ALA A 39 3.39 -11.69 -5.31
C ALA A 39 3.16 -10.26 -4.82
N GLN A 40 2.35 -9.49 -5.53
CA GLN A 40 1.87 -8.18 -5.09
C GLN A 40 0.41 -7.97 -5.50
N LEU A 41 -0.26 -7.07 -4.78
CA LEU A 41 -1.44 -6.40 -5.32
C LEU A 41 -0.97 -5.39 -6.37
N PHE A 42 -1.35 -5.63 -7.61
CA PHE A 42 -1.07 -4.76 -8.73
C PHE A 42 -2.33 -3.96 -9.11
N TRP A 43 -2.27 -2.65 -8.91
CA TRP A 43 -3.33 -1.71 -9.25
C TRP A 43 -3.01 -1.00 -10.56
N SER A 44 -3.89 -1.17 -11.55
CA SER A 44 -3.74 -0.65 -12.91
C SER A 44 -5.00 0.05 -13.40
N GLY A 45 -4.88 0.92 -14.39
CA GLY A 45 -6.00 1.69 -14.93
C GLY A 45 -6.50 2.82 -14.01
N GLY A 46 -5.81 3.07 -12.89
CA GLY A 46 -6.00 4.27 -12.08
C GLY A 46 -5.40 5.51 -12.74
N ALA A 47 -5.93 6.68 -12.38
CA ALA A 47 -5.47 8.00 -12.83
C ALA A 47 -5.31 8.92 -11.60
N PRO A 48 -4.68 10.10 -11.74
CA PRO A 48 -4.61 11.06 -10.64
C PRO A 48 -5.98 11.35 -10.02
N GLY A 49 -6.07 11.27 -8.70
CA GLY A 49 -7.31 11.37 -7.91
C GLY A 49 -8.01 10.04 -7.63
N ALA A 50 -7.63 8.95 -8.31
CA ALA A 50 -8.11 7.62 -7.96
C ALA A 50 -7.52 7.15 -6.62
N VAL A 51 -8.30 6.36 -5.89
CA VAL A 51 -8.01 5.86 -4.54
C VAL A 51 -8.17 4.35 -4.51
N LEU A 52 -7.20 3.69 -3.86
CA LEU A 52 -7.24 2.30 -3.41
C LEU A 52 -7.25 2.30 -1.88
N ASP A 53 -8.34 1.80 -1.29
CA ASP A 53 -8.45 1.57 0.15
C ASP A 53 -8.12 0.11 0.47
N LEU A 54 -7.14 -0.10 1.34
CA LEU A 54 -6.84 -1.39 1.94
C LEU A 54 -7.59 -1.52 3.26
N LEU A 55 -8.42 -2.55 3.40
CA LEU A 55 -9.30 -2.76 4.57
C LEU A 55 -8.63 -3.71 5.56
N VAL A 56 -8.09 -3.16 6.64
CA VAL A 56 -7.35 -3.92 7.65
C VAL A 56 -8.19 -4.13 8.91
N ASN A 57 -8.20 -5.34 9.46
CA ASN A 57 -8.88 -5.60 10.72
C ASN A 57 -7.92 -5.38 11.90
N VAL A 58 -8.12 -4.29 12.65
CA VAL A 58 -7.30 -3.96 13.82
C VAL A 58 -7.84 -4.71 15.04
N PRO A 59 -7.01 -5.50 15.74
CA PRO A 59 -7.49 -6.38 16.81
C PRO A 59 -7.83 -5.68 18.13
N ALA A 60 -7.19 -4.55 18.43
CA ALA A 60 -7.38 -3.82 19.69
C ALA A 60 -7.11 -2.32 19.49
N PRO A 61 -7.74 -1.42 20.25
CA PRO A 61 -7.43 0.00 20.18
C PRO A 61 -6.00 0.29 20.69
N SER A 62 -5.20 1.02 19.90
CA SER A 62 -3.84 1.42 20.25
C SER A 62 -3.35 2.53 19.30
N MET A 63 -2.25 3.20 19.65
CA MET A 63 -1.42 3.86 18.64
C MET A 63 -0.70 2.78 17.84
N TYR A 64 -0.88 2.76 16.52
CA TYR A 64 -0.18 1.83 15.63
C TYR A 64 0.87 2.57 14.83
N ALA A 65 2.08 2.03 14.75
CA ALA A 65 3.03 2.36 13.70
C ALA A 65 2.72 1.50 12.47
N LEU A 66 2.75 2.11 11.29
CA LEU A 66 2.44 1.46 10.02
C LEU A 66 3.64 1.50 9.07
N GLU A 67 3.94 0.34 8.48
CA GLU A 67 4.91 0.19 7.40
C GLU A 67 4.21 -0.40 6.18
N ILE A 68 4.45 0.17 5.01
CA ILE A 68 4.01 -0.39 3.74
C ILE A 68 5.22 -0.75 2.88
N TYR A 69 5.13 -1.85 2.17
CA TYR A 69 6.13 -2.30 1.21
C TYR A 69 5.51 -2.19 -0.17
N MET A 70 6.22 -1.48 -1.05
CA MET A 70 5.75 -1.13 -2.37
C MET A 70 6.73 -1.65 -3.42
N THR A 71 6.27 -1.67 -4.65
CA THR A 71 7.12 -1.93 -5.82
C THR A 71 7.42 -0.61 -6.52
N ARG A 72 8.62 -0.52 -7.09
CA ARG A 72 8.98 0.50 -8.07
C ARG A 72 9.14 -0.14 -9.44
N ALA A 73 8.75 0.56 -10.50
CA ALA A 73 8.89 0.11 -11.89
C ALA A 73 8.83 1.28 -12.89
N PRO A 74 9.14 1.07 -14.18
CA PRO A 74 9.14 2.14 -15.20
C PRO A 74 7.77 2.76 -15.49
N ASP A 75 6.68 2.09 -15.11
CA ASP A 75 5.30 2.46 -15.41
C ASP A 75 4.49 2.83 -14.17
N PHE A 76 5.18 3.05 -13.04
CA PHE A 76 4.53 3.30 -11.75
C PHE A 76 4.37 4.79 -11.45
N GLY A 77 3.29 5.11 -10.75
CA GLY A 77 2.90 6.47 -10.41
C GLY A 77 3.44 6.96 -9.06
N GLN A 78 3.03 8.18 -8.72
CA GLN A 78 3.21 8.79 -7.42
C GLN A 78 1.93 8.66 -6.61
N VAL A 79 2.07 8.36 -5.31
CA VAL A 79 0.95 8.23 -4.38
C VAL A 79 1.18 9.01 -3.09
N ARG A 80 0.09 9.43 -2.47
CA ARG A 80 0.05 9.84 -1.05
C ARG A 80 -0.78 8.85 -0.25
N PHE A 81 -0.57 8.85 1.06
CA PHE A 81 -1.21 7.90 1.97
C PHE A 81 -2.11 8.59 2.99
N GLU A 82 -3.21 7.92 3.34
CA GLU A 82 -4.04 8.27 4.50
C GLU A 82 -4.32 7.01 5.33
N VAL A 83 -4.49 7.17 6.64
CA VAL A 83 -4.81 6.08 7.57
C VAL A 83 -6.00 6.51 8.42
N ASP A 84 -7.11 5.78 8.29
CA ASP A 84 -8.41 6.08 8.92
C ASP A 84 -8.84 7.55 8.75
N GLY A 85 -8.65 8.09 7.54
CA GLY A 85 -8.96 9.47 7.17
C GLY A 85 -7.96 10.53 7.63
N LYS A 86 -6.84 10.14 8.24
CA LYS A 86 -5.75 11.05 8.63
C LYS A 86 -4.61 10.97 7.61
N PRO A 87 -4.13 12.10 7.07
CA PRO A 87 -3.02 12.08 6.12
C PRO A 87 -1.73 11.61 6.78
N SER A 88 -0.94 10.86 6.02
CA SER A 88 0.48 10.64 6.29
C SER A 88 1.29 11.78 5.67
N GLU A 89 2.34 12.21 6.35
CA GLU A 89 3.38 13.09 5.76
C GLU A 89 4.20 12.36 4.69
N MET A 90 4.09 11.03 4.60
CA MET A 90 4.77 10.22 3.62
C MET A 90 4.09 10.33 2.25
N THR A 91 4.93 10.42 1.22
CA THR A 91 4.54 10.25 -0.18
C THR A 91 5.50 9.26 -0.82
N PHE A 92 5.10 8.65 -1.92
CA PHE A 92 5.92 7.67 -2.62
C PHE A 92 5.87 7.88 -4.12
N ASP A 93 7.04 8.05 -4.73
CA ASP A 93 7.22 7.94 -6.17
C ASP A 93 7.63 6.50 -6.50
N GLY A 94 6.80 5.77 -7.23
CA GLY A 94 7.09 4.40 -7.65
C GLY A 94 7.96 4.29 -8.90
N THR A 95 8.38 5.39 -9.52
CA THR A 95 9.15 5.34 -10.76
C THR A 95 10.54 4.76 -10.51
N ALA A 96 10.96 3.83 -11.36
CA ALA A 96 12.33 3.30 -11.39
C ALA A 96 12.66 2.73 -12.79
N PRO A 97 13.94 2.63 -13.18
CA PRO A 97 14.32 2.09 -14.50
C PRO A 97 14.05 0.58 -14.65
N GLN A 98 13.83 -0.14 -13.55
CA GLN A 98 13.54 -1.57 -13.51
C GLN A 98 12.67 -1.88 -12.30
N VAL A 99 12.09 -3.08 -12.29
CA VAL A 99 11.27 -3.55 -11.17
C VAL A 99 12.16 -3.79 -9.94
N MET A 100 11.80 -3.18 -8.81
CA MET A 100 12.53 -3.32 -7.55
C MET A 100 11.59 -3.13 -6.36
N THR A 101 11.94 -3.70 -5.21
CA THR A 101 11.21 -3.48 -3.96
C THR A 101 11.56 -2.09 -3.40
N SER A 102 10.64 -1.44 -2.70
CA SER A 102 10.93 -0.19 -1.99
C SER A 102 11.65 -0.41 -0.66
N GLY A 103 11.60 -1.64 -0.12
CA GLY A 103 11.80 -1.87 1.32
C GLY A 103 10.65 -1.27 2.15
N PRO A 104 10.78 -1.26 3.50
CA PRO A 104 9.76 -0.67 4.37
C PRO A 104 9.67 0.84 4.19
N ILE A 105 8.46 1.33 3.97
CA ILE A 105 8.12 2.76 3.98
C ILE A 105 7.31 3.04 5.25
N GLN A 106 7.83 3.93 6.09
CA GLN A 106 7.16 4.35 7.32
C GLN A 106 6.04 5.33 6.99
N LEU A 107 4.79 4.92 7.22
CA LEU A 107 3.63 5.79 7.05
C LEU A 107 3.39 6.69 8.26
N GLY A 108 4.01 6.37 9.40
CA GLY A 108 3.88 7.11 10.66
C GLY A 108 3.07 6.35 11.70
N LYS A 109 2.58 7.08 12.71
CA LYS A 109 1.84 6.53 13.85
C LYS A 109 0.44 7.11 13.91
N PHE A 110 -0.57 6.24 14.03
CA PHE A 110 -1.97 6.62 13.99
C PHE A 110 -2.74 5.97 15.13
N PRO A 111 -3.65 6.70 15.80
CA PRO A 111 -4.57 6.09 16.76
C PRO A 111 -5.62 5.29 15.99
N LEU A 112 -5.63 3.98 16.16
CA LEU A 112 -6.60 3.08 15.52
C LEU A 112 -7.45 2.40 16.57
N GLN A 113 -8.76 2.40 16.34
CA GLN A 113 -9.71 1.62 17.12
C GLN A 113 -9.75 0.18 16.60
N ALA A 114 -10.21 -0.76 17.43
CA ALA A 114 -10.45 -2.13 16.98
C ALA A 114 -11.51 -2.20 15.85
N GLY A 115 -11.47 -3.27 15.06
CA GLY A 115 -12.33 -3.50 13.90
C GLY A 115 -11.69 -3.04 12.59
N GLN A 116 -12.51 -3.01 11.53
CA GLN A 116 -12.04 -2.64 10.19
C GLN A 116 -11.61 -1.16 10.13
N ARG A 117 -10.40 -0.92 9.62
CA ARG A 117 -9.79 0.40 9.38
C ARG A 117 -9.28 0.47 7.96
N ARG A 118 -9.06 1.69 7.48
CA ARG A 118 -8.61 1.96 6.11
C ARG A 118 -7.18 2.45 6.09
N VAL A 119 -6.38 1.90 5.17
CA VAL A 119 -5.12 2.48 4.72
C VAL A 119 -5.28 2.80 3.24
N SER A 120 -5.31 4.08 2.90
CA SER A 120 -5.68 4.59 1.59
C SER A 120 -4.45 5.03 0.82
N LEU A 121 -4.37 4.65 -0.45
CA LEU A 121 -3.39 5.12 -1.42
C LEU A 121 -4.11 5.94 -2.48
N MET A 122 -3.74 7.20 -2.65
CA MET A 122 -4.29 8.05 -3.73
C MET A 122 -3.21 8.36 -4.75
N ILE A 123 -3.48 8.08 -6.03
CA ILE A 123 -2.58 8.48 -7.12
C ILE A 123 -2.59 10.00 -7.22
N THR A 124 -1.43 10.63 -7.07
CA THR A 124 -1.27 12.09 -7.18
C THR A 124 -0.74 12.51 -8.54
N GLY A 125 -0.08 11.61 -9.26
CA GLY A 125 0.60 11.91 -10.51
C GLY A 125 1.57 10.81 -10.89
N LYS A 126 2.58 11.17 -11.67
CA LYS A 126 3.71 10.31 -12.01
C LYS A 126 4.94 11.16 -12.30
N HIS A 127 6.13 10.59 -12.15
CA HIS A 127 7.34 11.23 -12.64
C HIS A 127 7.31 11.34 -14.18
N ALA A 128 8.00 12.34 -14.75
CA ALA A 128 8.02 12.55 -16.20
C ALA A 128 8.59 11.35 -16.99
N GLN A 129 9.46 10.56 -16.37
CA GLN A 129 10.04 9.34 -16.97
C GLN A 129 9.11 8.12 -16.87
N SER A 130 8.07 8.18 -16.03
CA SER A 130 7.15 7.06 -15.88
C SER A 130 6.19 6.98 -17.05
N THR A 131 5.99 5.78 -17.59
CA THR A 131 5.05 5.56 -18.69
C THR A 131 3.60 5.41 -18.21
N GLY A 132 3.37 5.22 -16.90
CA GLY A 132 2.05 4.91 -16.36
C GLY A 132 1.79 5.45 -14.95
N TYR A 133 0.66 5.05 -14.38
CA TYR A 133 0.23 5.39 -13.03
C TYR A 133 0.02 4.14 -12.18
N TYR A 134 0.67 3.03 -12.54
CA TYR A 134 0.46 1.77 -11.82
C TYR A 134 1.00 1.88 -10.40
N VAL A 135 0.45 1.05 -9.53
CA VAL A 135 0.87 0.95 -8.14
C VAL A 135 0.95 -0.52 -7.78
N GLY A 136 2.01 -0.87 -7.07
CA GLY A 136 2.24 -2.23 -6.60
C GLY A 136 2.46 -2.21 -5.10
N VAL A 137 1.64 -2.99 -4.39
CA VAL A 137 1.70 -3.14 -2.94
C VAL A 137 2.02 -4.58 -2.63
N ASP A 138 3.15 -4.80 -1.95
CA ASP A 138 3.61 -6.10 -1.49
C ASP A 138 2.88 -6.47 -0.20
N LYS A 139 3.21 -5.78 0.89
CA LYS A 139 2.67 -6.04 2.21
C LYS A 139 2.46 -4.80 3.04
N LEU A 140 1.65 -4.95 4.08
CA LEU A 140 1.38 -3.93 5.08
C LEU A 140 1.64 -4.51 6.48
N ARG A 141 2.33 -3.75 7.32
CA ARG A 141 2.58 -4.10 8.71
C ARG A 141 2.00 -3.04 9.64
N LEU A 142 1.34 -3.49 10.68
CA LEU A 142 0.83 -2.67 11.76
C LEU A 142 1.30 -3.25 13.09
N TYR A 143 1.90 -2.42 13.94
CA TYR A 143 2.30 -2.86 15.29
C TYR A 143 2.00 -1.78 16.33
N PRO A 144 1.51 -2.18 17.53
CA PRO A 144 1.30 -1.26 18.64
C PRO A 144 2.56 -0.48 18.97
N ALA A 145 2.38 0.83 19.15
CA ALA A 145 3.40 1.82 19.46
C ALA A 145 3.06 2.62 20.73
N GLY A 146 2.02 2.22 21.47
CA GLY A 146 1.62 2.83 22.74
C GLY A 146 0.09 2.94 22.91
N PRO A 147 -0.37 3.47 24.05
CA PRO A 147 -1.78 3.81 24.24
C PRO A 147 -2.20 4.96 23.30
N ILE A 148 -3.50 5.02 22.97
CA ILE A 148 -4.10 6.22 22.38
C ILE A 148 -4.16 7.28 23.48
N ASN A 149 -3.55 8.44 23.26
CA ASN A 149 -3.65 9.60 24.15
C ASN A 149 -4.86 10.46 23.79
#